data_AF-A0A6S6R5V5-F1
#
_entry.id   AF-A0A6S6R5V5-F1
#
_cell.length_a   1.000
_cell.length_b   1.000
_cell.length_c   1.000
_cell.angle_alpha   90.00
_cell.angle_beta   90.00
_cell.angle_gamma   90.00
#
_symmetry.space_group_name_H-M   'P 1'
#
loop_
_entity.id
_entity.type
_entity.pdbx_description
1 polymer ?
#
loop_
_entity_poly.entity_id
_entity_poly.type
_entity_poly.pdbx_seq_one_letter_code
_entity_poly.pdbx_strand_id
1 'polypeptide(L)'
;MENQNLGTYKTVLSAEQDIVSDHKFQKDYVVPAAVYLAMVKEAFVINTSSNELEFLEVSILNALIIEQDVPVNVFVELEQDGAVYRFKVVSQKLDKNSLHVYGKIRESSFQREDSLLLTEIQARCKEFIEKEAFYKRYERSGIYYGKYYKTVQEVHQNIFEFISVIESEKINDKSPLYPLSIFPAYMDGAIQSIGSIYRGDEKIIYVPSFIKRIRILKIPTGKCYCYGTTYTDSSKNPEKLVYDLTVCDERGMVVMELSQFEMKRYIIGLR
;
A
#
# COMPACT_ATOMS: atom_id res chain seq x y z
N MET A 1 -12.57 -14.45 -1.03
CA MET A 1 -11.78 -15.12 0.01
C MET A 1 -12.68 -16.11 0.71
N GLU A 2 -12.22 -17.32 0.96
CA GLU A 2 -13.02 -18.40 1.55
C GLU A 2 -12.45 -18.77 2.91
N ASN A 3 -13.30 -18.83 3.94
CA ASN A 3 -12.91 -19.33 5.25
C ASN A 3 -12.72 -20.85 5.17
N GLN A 4 -11.53 -21.34 5.49
CA GLN A 4 -11.19 -22.76 5.41
C GLN A 4 -11.37 -23.48 6.74
N ASN A 5 -11.18 -22.79 7.87
CA ASN A 5 -11.29 -23.25 9.26
C ASN A 5 -11.19 -22.05 10.22
N LEU A 6 -11.54 -22.21 11.50
CA LEU A 6 -11.56 -21.11 12.49
C LEU A 6 -10.29 -20.22 12.43
N GLY A 7 -10.43 -19.00 11.89
CA GLY A 7 -9.35 -18.02 11.77
C GLY A 7 -8.44 -18.13 10.53
N THR A 8 -8.64 -19.06 9.60
CA THR A 8 -7.81 -19.19 8.39
C THR A 8 -8.62 -18.95 7.12
N TYR A 9 -8.17 -17.99 6.30
CA TYR A 9 -8.85 -17.54 5.10
C TYR A 9 -7.97 -17.73 3.87
N LYS A 10 -8.53 -18.27 2.79
CA LYS A 10 -7.80 -18.59 1.56
C LYS A 10 -8.25 -17.71 0.40
N THR A 11 -7.30 -17.31 -0.43
CA THR A 11 -7.54 -16.78 -1.78
C THR A 11 -6.50 -17.33 -2.75
N VAL A 12 -6.73 -17.10 -4.05
CA VAL A 12 -5.80 -17.42 -5.12
C VAL A 12 -5.40 -16.12 -5.81
N LEU A 13 -4.08 -15.91 -5.95
CA LEU A 13 -3.51 -14.82 -6.74
C LEU A 13 -2.92 -15.37 -8.03
N SER A 14 -3.22 -14.74 -9.16
CA SER A 14 -2.69 -15.11 -10.48
C SER A 14 -2.33 -13.87 -11.29
N ALA A 15 -1.45 -14.02 -12.28
CA ALA A 15 -1.06 -12.93 -13.19
C ALA A 15 -2.16 -12.51 -14.19
N GLU A 16 -3.35 -13.13 -14.12
CA GLU A 16 -4.54 -12.73 -14.89
C GLU A 16 -5.36 -11.65 -14.19
N GLN A 17 -5.11 -11.44 -12.89
CA GLN A 17 -5.84 -10.46 -12.09
C GLN A 17 -5.10 -9.12 -12.13
N ASP A 18 -5.81 -8.02 -12.43
CA ASP A 18 -5.22 -6.67 -12.50
C ASP A 18 -4.46 -6.27 -11.23
N ILE A 19 -4.92 -6.72 -10.06
CA ILE A 19 -4.26 -6.54 -8.75
C ILE A 19 -2.85 -7.16 -8.67
N VAL A 20 -2.48 -8.01 -9.63
CA VAL A 20 -1.16 -8.62 -9.76
C VAL A 20 -0.48 -8.19 -11.06
N SER A 21 -1.20 -8.25 -12.19
CA SER A 21 -0.62 -8.02 -13.52
C SER A 21 -0.10 -6.60 -13.72
N ASP A 22 -0.71 -5.64 -13.02
CA ASP A 22 -0.41 -4.21 -13.14
C ASP A 22 0.65 -3.73 -12.15
N HIS A 23 1.29 -4.64 -11.40
CA HIS A 23 2.39 -4.30 -10.51
C HIS A 23 3.62 -5.17 -10.81
N LYS A 24 4.56 -4.63 -11.59
CA LYS A 24 5.75 -5.35 -12.04
C LYS A 24 7.02 -4.72 -11.50
N PHE A 25 7.95 -5.56 -11.07
CA PHE A 25 9.34 -5.18 -10.88
C PHE A 25 10.20 -5.94 -11.89
N GLN A 26 10.84 -5.20 -12.78
CA GLN A 26 11.48 -5.69 -13.98
C GLN A 26 10.49 -6.52 -14.82
N LYS A 27 10.66 -7.84 -14.84
CA LYS A 27 9.80 -8.79 -15.56
C LYS A 27 8.86 -9.56 -14.63
N ASP A 28 9.04 -9.43 -13.31
CA ASP A 28 8.37 -10.26 -12.32
C ASP A 28 7.09 -9.56 -11.85
N TYR A 29 6.00 -10.32 -11.78
CA TYR A 29 4.75 -9.87 -11.15
C TYR A 29 4.93 -9.93 -9.64
N VAL A 30 4.95 -8.76 -8.99
CA VAL A 30 5.21 -8.66 -7.55
C VAL A 30 3.93 -8.22 -6.87
N VAL A 31 3.44 -9.00 -5.91
CA VAL A 31 2.26 -8.62 -5.11
C VAL A 31 2.62 -7.44 -4.19
N PRO A 32 1.97 -6.27 -4.33
CA PRO A 32 2.31 -5.10 -3.51
C PRO A 32 1.82 -5.25 -2.07
N ALA A 33 2.44 -4.51 -1.15
CA ALA A 33 2.11 -4.52 0.28
C ALA A 33 0.62 -4.23 0.54
N ALA A 34 0.03 -3.35 -0.26
CA ALA A 34 -1.38 -2.99 -0.22
C ALA A 34 -2.32 -4.19 -0.39
N VAL A 35 -1.93 -5.22 -1.15
CA VAL A 35 -2.74 -6.43 -1.35
C VAL A 35 -2.79 -7.28 -0.08
N TYR A 36 -1.64 -7.47 0.59
CA TYR A 36 -1.63 -8.20 1.86
C TYR A 36 -2.50 -7.52 2.92
N LEU A 37 -2.40 -6.19 3.01
CA LEU A 37 -3.23 -5.40 3.92
C LEU A 37 -4.73 -5.53 3.59
N ALA A 38 -5.08 -5.50 2.30
CA ALA A 38 -6.45 -5.73 1.85
C ALA A 38 -6.95 -7.10 2.29
N MET A 39 -6.15 -8.15 2.06
CA MET A 39 -6.50 -9.52 2.45
C MET A 39 -6.73 -9.65 3.96
N VAL A 40 -5.86 -9.06 4.79
CA VAL A 40 -6.00 -9.12 6.24
C VAL A 40 -7.23 -8.34 6.71
N LYS A 41 -7.46 -7.14 6.17
CA LYS A 41 -8.66 -6.36 6.44
C LYS A 41 -9.91 -7.21 6.17
N GLU A 42 -9.96 -7.89 5.03
CA GLU A 42 -11.13 -8.68 4.62
C GLU A 42 -11.36 -9.88 5.53
N ALA A 43 -10.30 -10.63 5.83
CA ALA A 43 -10.37 -11.70 6.82
C ALA A 43 -10.87 -11.17 8.17
N PHE A 44 -10.43 -9.98 8.60
CA PHE A 44 -10.82 -9.39 9.87
C PHE A 44 -12.29 -8.97 9.90
N VAL A 45 -12.76 -8.23 8.88
CA VAL A 45 -14.14 -7.72 8.79
C VAL A 45 -15.16 -8.87 8.77
N ILE A 46 -14.82 -10.02 8.18
CA ILE A 46 -15.67 -11.23 8.23
C ILE A 46 -15.94 -11.67 9.67
N ASN A 47 -15.01 -11.47 10.61
CA ASN A 47 -15.18 -11.86 12.02
C ASN A 47 -15.82 -10.78 12.89
N THR A 48 -15.64 -9.49 12.56
CA THR A 48 -15.95 -8.38 13.46
C THR A 48 -17.07 -7.46 12.98
N SER A 49 -17.37 -7.43 11.68
CA SER A 49 -18.30 -6.49 11.05
C SER A 49 -17.95 -4.99 11.20
N SER A 50 -16.75 -4.65 11.69
CA SER A 50 -16.28 -3.25 11.76
C SER A 50 -15.46 -2.87 10.54
N ASN A 51 -15.76 -1.69 9.95
CA ASN A 51 -14.99 -1.11 8.84
C ASN A 51 -13.94 -0.10 9.30
N GLU A 52 -14.03 0.37 10.54
CA GLU A 52 -13.04 1.24 11.16
C GLU A 52 -12.02 0.36 11.90
N LEU A 53 -10.78 0.37 11.42
CA LEU A 53 -9.78 -0.56 11.89
C LEU A 53 -8.39 0.04 11.92
N GLU A 54 -7.54 -0.58 12.71
CA GLU A 54 -6.16 -0.18 12.89
C GLU A 54 -5.24 -1.38 12.78
N PHE A 55 -4.29 -1.31 11.84
CA PHE A 55 -3.14 -2.21 11.81
C PHE A 55 -2.05 -1.66 12.72
N LEU A 56 -1.34 -2.54 13.40
CA LEU A 56 -0.25 -2.23 14.32
C LEU A 56 0.95 -3.13 14.04
N GLU A 57 2.14 -2.55 14.04
CA GLU A 57 3.43 -3.25 13.95
C GLU A 57 3.48 -4.24 12.78
N VAL A 58 3.15 -3.76 11.59
CA VAL A 58 3.12 -4.58 10.37
C VAL A 58 4.53 -4.73 9.84
N SER A 59 5.04 -5.96 9.84
CA SER A 59 6.34 -6.32 9.27
C SER A 59 6.15 -7.00 7.91
N ILE A 60 6.84 -6.50 6.89
CA ILE A 60 6.84 -7.03 5.53
C ILE A 60 8.21 -7.68 5.30
N LEU A 61 8.22 -9.00 5.14
CA LEU A 61 9.44 -9.80 5.12
C LEU A 61 9.90 -10.14 3.71
N ASN A 62 8.98 -10.69 2.90
CA ASN A 62 9.32 -11.27 1.61
C ASN A 62 8.29 -10.83 0.56
N ALA A 63 8.76 -10.46 -0.63
CA ALA A 63 7.91 -10.29 -1.79
C ALA A 63 7.32 -11.64 -2.22
N LEU A 64 6.07 -11.64 -2.68
CA LEU A 64 5.47 -12.76 -3.39
C LEU A 64 5.57 -12.46 -4.88
N ILE A 65 6.30 -13.32 -5.58
CA ILE A 65 6.42 -13.27 -7.04
C ILE A 65 5.45 -14.29 -7.64
N ILE A 66 4.59 -13.81 -8.53
CA ILE A 66 3.65 -14.64 -9.29
C ILE A 66 4.23 -14.89 -10.68
N GLU A 67 4.22 -16.14 -11.13
CA GLU A 67 4.61 -16.48 -12.51
C GLU A 67 3.35 -16.44 -13.40
N GLN A 68 3.54 -16.14 -14.70
CA GLN A 68 2.45 -15.88 -15.65
C GLN A 68 1.31 -16.89 -15.58
N ASP A 69 1.64 -18.19 -15.54
CA ASP A 69 0.67 -19.29 -15.65
C ASP A 69 0.57 -20.12 -14.36
N VAL A 70 1.13 -19.63 -13.24
CA VAL A 70 1.18 -20.38 -11.99
C VAL A 70 0.42 -19.60 -10.90
N PRO A 71 -0.88 -19.85 -10.73
CA PRO A 71 -1.63 -19.28 -9.62
C PRO A 71 -1.07 -19.76 -8.28
N VAL A 72 -1.09 -18.89 -7.27
CA VAL A 72 -0.56 -19.17 -5.94
C VAL A 72 -1.67 -19.09 -4.91
N ASN A 73 -1.78 -20.13 -4.07
CA ASN A 73 -2.65 -20.09 -2.89
C ASN A 73 -2.02 -19.17 -1.84
N VAL A 74 -2.82 -18.24 -1.33
CA VAL A 74 -2.40 -17.34 -0.26
C VAL A 74 -3.41 -17.43 0.88
N PHE A 75 -2.88 -17.51 2.09
CA PHE A 75 -3.63 -17.70 3.32
C PHE A 75 -3.43 -16.49 4.23
N VAL A 76 -4.52 -16.04 4.84
CA VAL A 76 -4.51 -15.15 6.00
C VAL A 76 -4.86 -15.97 7.23
N GLU A 77 -3.95 -15.99 8.19
CA GLU A 77 -4.17 -16.59 9.50
C GLU A 77 -4.47 -15.47 10.49
N LEU A 78 -5.57 -15.56 11.23
CA LEU A 78 -5.97 -14.65 12.29
C LEU A 78 -6.09 -15.42 13.61
N GLU A 79 -5.41 -14.90 14.63
CA GLU A 79 -5.45 -15.43 16.00
C GLU A 79 -5.83 -14.31 16.95
N GLN A 80 -6.93 -14.48 17.69
CA GLN A 80 -7.36 -13.50 18.67
C GLN A 80 -6.44 -13.51 19.90
N ASP A 81 -5.95 -12.33 20.29
CA ASP A 81 -5.06 -12.10 21.43
C ASP A 81 -5.59 -10.90 22.24
N GLY A 82 -6.52 -11.18 23.16
CA GLY A 82 -7.23 -10.15 23.92
C GLY A 82 -8.06 -9.23 23.01
N ALA A 83 -7.74 -7.94 23.01
CA ALA A 83 -8.43 -6.91 22.22
C ALA A 83 -7.86 -6.71 20.80
N VAL A 84 -6.85 -7.49 20.41
CA VAL A 84 -6.26 -7.45 19.07
C VAL A 84 -6.32 -8.84 18.43
N TYR A 85 -6.16 -8.89 17.11
CA TYR A 85 -5.88 -10.12 16.38
C TYR A 85 -4.46 -10.04 15.85
N ARG A 86 -3.66 -11.09 16.09
CA ARG A 86 -2.40 -11.29 15.38
C ARG A 86 -2.72 -11.87 14.02
N PHE A 87 -2.04 -11.38 12.99
CA PHE A 87 -2.22 -11.89 11.63
C PHE A 87 -0.91 -12.33 11.01
N LYS A 88 -1.01 -13.31 10.10
CA LYS A 88 0.05 -13.70 9.17
C LYS A 88 -0.53 -13.85 7.77
N VAL A 89 0.25 -13.47 6.77
CA VAL A 89 -0.04 -13.75 5.36
C VAL A 89 1.02 -14.68 4.80
N VAL A 90 0.59 -15.87 4.39
CA VAL A 90 1.45 -16.98 3.97
C VAL A 90 1.06 -17.42 2.57
N SER A 91 2.03 -17.59 1.68
CA SER A 91 1.78 -18.25 0.39
C SER A 91 2.21 -19.71 0.44
N GLN A 92 1.57 -20.54 -0.37
CA GLN A 92 1.96 -21.92 -0.59
C GLN A 92 2.28 -22.14 -2.07
N LYS A 93 3.55 -22.46 -2.37
CA LYS A 93 4.03 -22.77 -3.71
C LYS A 93 4.83 -24.07 -3.67
N LEU A 94 4.47 -25.06 -4.49
CA LEU A 94 5.13 -26.37 -4.56
C LEU A 94 5.33 -26.99 -3.16
N ASP A 95 4.27 -27.02 -2.35
CA ASP A 95 4.25 -27.52 -0.96
C ASP A 95 5.17 -26.79 0.04
N LYS A 96 5.77 -25.66 -0.34
CA LYS A 96 6.53 -24.79 0.57
C LYS A 96 5.71 -23.58 0.98
N ASN A 97 5.61 -23.37 2.28
CA ASN A 97 5.00 -22.18 2.87
C ASN A 97 6.04 -21.05 3.00
N SER A 98 5.64 -19.83 2.62
CA SER A 98 6.47 -18.63 2.77
C SER A 98 5.69 -17.55 3.50
N LEU A 99 6.23 -17.06 4.62
CA LEU A 99 5.67 -15.93 5.37
C LEU A 99 6.03 -14.61 4.68
N HIS A 100 5.03 -13.81 4.33
CA HIS A 100 5.20 -12.54 3.64
C HIS A 100 5.04 -11.35 4.59
N VAL A 101 3.95 -11.34 5.35
CA VAL A 101 3.60 -10.22 6.24
C VAL A 101 3.05 -10.76 7.54
N TYR A 102 3.36 -10.11 8.66
CA TYR A 102 2.70 -10.35 9.94
C TYR A 102 2.53 -9.04 10.70
N GLY A 103 1.62 -9.03 11.66
CA GLY A 103 1.37 -7.87 12.51
C GLY A 103 0.15 -8.09 13.39
N LYS A 104 -0.46 -6.98 13.81
CA LYS A 104 -1.71 -6.99 14.58
C LYS A 104 -2.77 -6.13 13.89
N ILE A 105 -4.03 -6.49 14.06
CA ILE A 105 -5.18 -5.71 13.62
C ILE A 105 -6.22 -5.66 14.74
N ARG A 106 -6.92 -4.53 14.87
CA ARG A 106 -8.03 -4.35 15.80
C ARG A 106 -9.08 -3.42 15.22
N GLU A 107 -10.26 -3.42 15.82
CA GLU A 107 -11.24 -2.37 15.59
C GLU A 107 -10.67 -1.02 16.06
N SER A 108 -10.95 0.02 15.28
CA SER A 108 -10.68 1.40 15.69
C SER A 108 -11.98 2.01 16.20
N SER A 109 -11.89 2.79 17.27
CA SER A 109 -13.04 3.49 17.87
C SER A 109 -12.81 5.01 17.96
N PHE A 110 -11.92 5.54 17.12
CA PHE A 110 -11.43 6.91 17.28
C PHE A 110 -12.17 7.90 16.39
N GLN A 111 -12.84 8.88 17.02
CA GLN A 111 -13.39 10.05 16.35
C GLN A 111 -12.33 11.16 16.33
N ARG A 112 -11.64 11.33 15.21
CA ARG A 112 -10.90 12.57 14.96
C ARG A 112 -11.36 13.17 13.65
N GLU A 113 -11.96 14.35 13.75
CA GLU A 113 -12.22 15.23 12.61
C GLU A 113 -10.95 16.03 12.29
N ASP A 114 -9.82 15.34 12.09
CA ASP A 114 -8.66 16.03 11.54
C ASP A 114 -8.96 16.36 10.08
N SER A 115 -8.74 17.61 9.71
CA SER A 115 -8.77 18.04 8.32
C SER A 115 -7.40 18.57 7.91
N LEU A 116 -7.00 18.25 6.69
CA LEU A 116 -5.82 18.82 6.06
C LEU A 116 -6.16 20.18 5.44
N LEU A 117 -5.33 21.18 5.71
CA LEU A 117 -5.38 22.48 5.05
C LEU A 117 -4.68 22.38 3.68
N LEU A 118 -5.37 21.80 2.70
CA LEU A 118 -4.81 21.46 1.38
C LEU A 118 -4.09 22.63 0.71
N THR A 119 -4.71 23.82 0.73
CA THR A 119 -4.14 25.04 0.12
C THR A 119 -2.81 25.44 0.78
N GLU A 120 -2.69 25.30 2.10
CA GLU A 120 -1.45 25.64 2.81
C GLU A 120 -0.34 24.64 2.48
N ILE A 121 -0.66 23.35 2.43
CA ILE A 121 0.28 22.30 2.07
C ILE A 121 0.78 22.50 0.63
N GLN A 122 -0.13 22.75 -0.32
CA GLN A 122 0.22 23.04 -1.71
C GLN A 122 1.12 24.28 -1.84
N ALA A 123 0.88 25.32 -1.05
CA ALA A 123 1.71 26.53 -1.07
C ALA A 123 3.17 26.28 -0.60
N ARG A 124 3.41 25.29 0.28
CA ARG A 124 4.77 24.88 0.69
C ARG A 124 5.44 23.93 -0.31
N CYS A 125 4.65 23.18 -1.07
CA CYS A 125 5.08 22.19 -2.05
C CYS A 125 5.22 22.80 -3.45
N LYS A 126 6.33 23.52 -3.68
CA LYS A 126 6.51 24.38 -4.87
C LYS A 126 6.86 23.65 -6.16
N GLU A 127 7.41 22.44 -6.08
CA GLU A 127 7.73 21.66 -7.28
C GLU A 127 6.51 20.85 -7.71
N PHE A 128 6.28 20.75 -9.02
CA PHE A 128 5.16 20.02 -9.60
C PHE A 128 5.64 18.87 -10.48
N ILE A 129 4.95 17.74 -10.39
CA ILE A 129 5.18 16.55 -11.21
C ILE A 129 3.82 16.06 -11.73
N GLU A 130 3.67 16.07 -13.05
CA GLU A 130 2.51 15.47 -13.73
C GLU A 130 2.58 13.93 -13.76
N LYS A 131 1.44 13.28 -13.93
CA LYS A 131 1.26 11.83 -14.00
C LYS A 131 2.33 11.11 -14.82
N GLU A 132 2.54 11.52 -16.07
CA GLU A 132 3.44 10.87 -17.01
C GLU A 132 4.89 10.95 -16.52
N ALA A 133 5.30 12.12 -16.01
CA ALA A 133 6.63 12.31 -15.45
C ALA A 133 6.84 11.51 -14.17
N PHE A 134 5.81 11.41 -13.32
CA PHE A 134 5.82 10.62 -12.09
C PHE A 134 6.05 9.14 -12.38
N TYR A 135 5.24 8.53 -13.25
CA TYR A 135 5.39 7.11 -13.57
C TYR A 135 6.65 6.79 -14.37
N LYS A 136 7.13 7.70 -15.23
CA LYS A 136 8.42 7.54 -15.91
C LYS A 136 9.60 7.39 -14.94
N ARG A 137 9.53 7.98 -13.74
CA ARG A 137 10.60 7.79 -12.73
C ARG A 137 10.64 6.36 -12.21
N TYR A 138 9.48 5.76 -11.96
CA TYR A 138 9.39 4.36 -11.55
C TYR A 138 9.92 3.41 -12.63
N GLU A 139 9.56 3.68 -13.90
CA GLU A 139 10.01 2.87 -15.04
C GLU A 139 11.55 2.86 -15.18
N ARG A 140 12.23 3.97 -14.86
CA ARG A 140 13.71 4.02 -14.86
C ARG A 140 14.35 3.11 -13.82
N SER A 141 13.69 2.92 -12.68
CA SER A 141 14.10 1.97 -11.64
C SER A 141 13.53 0.57 -11.87
N GLY A 142 12.93 0.31 -13.03
CA GLY A 142 12.38 -0.98 -13.42
C GLY A 142 11.06 -1.33 -12.75
N ILE A 143 10.35 -0.38 -12.15
CA ILE A 143 9.00 -0.61 -11.61
C ILE A 143 7.98 -0.16 -12.66
N TYR A 144 7.09 -1.06 -13.06
CA TYR A 144 6.07 -0.78 -14.06
C TYR A 144 4.68 -0.94 -13.46
N TYR A 145 3.93 0.16 -13.46
CA TYR A 145 2.54 0.20 -13.04
C TYR A 145 1.60 0.14 -14.25
N GLY A 146 0.64 -0.77 -14.21
CA GLY A 146 -0.47 -0.84 -15.14
C GLY A 146 -1.62 0.09 -14.75
N LYS A 147 -2.73 0.00 -15.47
CA LYS A 147 -3.88 0.90 -15.33
C LYS A 147 -4.46 0.89 -13.91
N TYR A 148 -4.54 -0.27 -13.28
CA TYR A 148 -5.09 -0.44 -11.94
C TYR A 148 -4.32 0.35 -10.87
N TYR A 149 -2.99 0.40 -10.97
CA TYR A 149 -2.11 1.08 -10.01
C TYR A 149 -1.68 2.50 -10.43
N LYS A 150 -1.99 2.92 -11.67
CA LYS A 150 -1.73 4.28 -12.19
C LYS A 150 -2.70 5.35 -11.64
N THR A 151 -2.84 5.39 -10.32
CA THR A 151 -3.81 6.22 -9.58
C THR A 151 -3.34 7.63 -9.22
N VAL A 152 -2.03 7.89 -9.15
CA VAL A 152 -1.51 9.24 -8.89
C VAL A 152 -1.66 10.08 -10.15
N GLN A 153 -2.37 11.21 -10.04
CA GLN A 153 -2.61 12.11 -11.16
C GLN A 153 -1.58 13.24 -11.22
N GLU A 154 -1.17 13.74 -10.06
CA GLU A 154 -0.17 14.79 -9.95
C GLU A 154 0.40 14.83 -8.53
N VAL A 155 1.60 15.39 -8.40
CA VAL A 155 2.26 15.59 -7.12
C VAL A 155 2.86 16.99 -7.03
N HIS A 156 2.54 17.68 -5.94
CA HIS A 156 3.26 18.87 -5.50
C HIS A 156 4.22 18.45 -4.39
N GLN A 157 5.46 18.96 -4.41
CA GLN A 157 6.46 18.56 -3.41
C GLN A 157 7.50 19.63 -3.08
N ASN A 158 8.27 19.33 -2.03
CA ASN A 158 9.60 19.88 -1.79
C ASN A 158 10.55 18.75 -1.34
N ILE A 159 11.61 19.05 -0.58
CA ILE A 159 12.58 18.05 -0.12
C ILE A 159 12.01 17.11 0.95
N PHE A 160 11.10 17.58 1.80
CA PHE A 160 10.67 16.88 3.01
C PHE A 160 9.19 16.53 3.06
N GLU A 161 8.38 17.11 2.17
CA GLU A 161 6.94 16.86 2.12
C GLU A 161 6.43 16.84 0.68
N PHE A 162 5.32 16.14 0.48
CA PHE A 162 4.57 16.12 -0.76
C PHE A 162 3.07 16.08 -0.49
N ILE A 163 2.30 16.55 -1.47
CA ILE A 163 0.88 16.29 -1.57
C ILE A 163 0.55 15.81 -2.98
N SER A 164 -0.11 14.67 -3.06
CA SER A 164 -0.50 14.03 -4.32
C SER A 164 -2.01 14.02 -4.48
N VAL A 165 -2.47 14.08 -5.73
CA VAL A 165 -3.84 13.76 -6.09
C VAL A 165 -3.88 12.29 -6.49
N ILE A 166 -4.74 11.53 -5.82
CA ILE A 166 -4.99 10.11 -6.11
C ILE A 166 -6.42 9.98 -6.62
N GLU A 167 -6.55 9.37 -7.78
CA GLU A 167 -7.83 9.05 -8.38
C GLU A 167 -7.67 7.78 -9.19
N SER A 168 -8.47 6.76 -8.89
CA SER A 168 -8.55 5.57 -9.72
C SER A 168 -9.63 5.79 -10.78
N GLU A 169 -9.30 5.58 -12.06
CA GLU A 169 -10.33 5.45 -13.09
C GLU A 169 -11.31 4.37 -12.64
N LYS A 170 -12.63 4.61 -12.75
CA LYS A 170 -13.67 3.66 -12.31
C LYS A 170 -13.26 2.24 -12.72
N ILE A 171 -12.78 1.48 -11.74
CA ILE A 171 -12.43 0.08 -11.92
C ILE A 171 -13.78 -0.56 -12.20
N ASN A 172 -14.02 -0.91 -13.46
CA ASN A 172 -15.33 -1.32 -13.93
C ASN A 172 -15.53 -2.78 -13.54
N ASP A 173 -15.58 -3.04 -12.24
CA ASP A 173 -15.63 -4.40 -11.75
C ASP A 173 -17.06 -4.72 -11.34
N LYS A 174 -17.74 -5.49 -12.20
CA LYS A 174 -19.00 -6.17 -11.87
C LYS A 174 -18.79 -7.27 -10.81
N SER A 175 -17.57 -7.43 -10.29
CA SER A 175 -17.26 -8.34 -9.20
C SER A 175 -18.07 -8.00 -7.95
N PRO A 176 -18.65 -9.01 -7.28
CA PRO A 176 -19.29 -8.85 -5.96
C PRO A 176 -18.31 -8.39 -4.86
N LEU A 177 -17.02 -8.17 -5.18
CA LEU A 177 -15.95 -7.73 -4.28
C LEU A 177 -15.65 -6.22 -4.38
N TYR A 178 -16.60 -5.37 -4.82
CA TYR A 178 -16.37 -3.95 -5.13
C TYR A 178 -16.46 -2.96 -3.94
N PRO A 179 -15.92 -3.32 -2.76
CA PRO A 179 -15.01 -2.35 -2.13
C PRO A 179 -13.56 -2.84 -2.04
N LEU A 180 -13.32 -4.11 -2.33
CA LEU A 180 -12.11 -4.87 -2.05
C LEU A 180 -11.04 -4.70 -3.12
N SER A 181 -11.46 -4.52 -4.38
CA SER A 181 -10.58 -4.21 -5.51
C SER A 181 -10.16 -2.73 -5.56
N ILE A 182 -10.78 -1.85 -4.78
CA ILE A 182 -10.42 -0.43 -4.79
C ILE A 182 -9.32 -0.14 -3.77
N PHE A 183 -9.42 -0.72 -2.58
CA PHE A 183 -8.50 -0.42 -1.48
C PHE A 183 -7.02 -0.62 -1.83
N PRO A 184 -6.59 -1.71 -2.52
CA PRO A 184 -5.20 -1.86 -2.92
C PRO A 184 -4.69 -0.74 -3.82
N ALA A 185 -5.51 -0.27 -4.77
CA ALA A 185 -5.11 0.78 -5.72
C ALA A 185 -4.90 2.14 -5.05
N TYR A 186 -5.76 2.50 -4.08
CA TYR A 186 -5.62 3.76 -3.32
C TYR A 186 -4.50 3.69 -2.28
N MET A 187 -4.37 2.57 -1.56
CA MET A 187 -3.30 2.36 -0.60
C MET A 187 -1.93 2.37 -1.29
N ASP A 188 -1.79 1.63 -2.39
CA ASP A 188 -0.57 1.66 -3.19
C ASP A 188 -0.34 3.03 -3.81
N GLY A 189 -1.40 3.72 -4.24
CA GLY A 189 -1.39 5.14 -4.64
C GLY A 189 -0.74 6.08 -3.61
N ALA A 190 -1.10 5.93 -2.35
CA ALA A 190 -0.51 6.70 -1.25
C ALA A 190 0.96 6.33 -1.03
N ILE A 191 1.29 5.03 -1.06
CA ILE A 191 2.66 4.54 -0.88
C ILE A 191 3.57 4.99 -2.04
N GLN A 192 3.14 4.85 -3.29
CA GLN A 192 3.93 5.27 -4.45
C GLN A 192 4.14 6.78 -4.49
N SER A 193 3.26 7.58 -3.89
CA SER A 193 3.45 9.03 -3.83
C SER A 193 4.75 9.43 -3.12
N ILE A 194 5.33 8.56 -2.28
CA ILE A 194 6.66 8.72 -1.70
C ILE A 194 7.76 8.87 -2.77
N GLY A 195 7.64 8.17 -3.90
CA GLY A 195 8.62 8.22 -5.00
C GLY A 195 8.79 9.60 -5.62
N SER A 196 7.85 10.52 -5.38
CA SER A 196 7.93 11.91 -5.83
C SER A 196 9.16 12.64 -5.23
N ILE A 197 9.38 12.45 -3.92
CA ILE A 197 10.47 13.07 -3.14
C ILE A 197 11.71 12.18 -3.03
N TYR A 198 11.76 11.06 -3.77
CA TYR A 198 12.96 10.25 -3.90
C TYR A 198 14.01 10.94 -4.78
N ARG A 199 15.23 11.09 -4.26
CA ARG A 199 16.36 11.77 -4.90
C ARG A 199 17.65 10.94 -4.91
N GLY A 200 17.55 9.65 -4.61
CA GLY A 200 18.70 8.75 -4.59
C GLY A 200 19.11 8.23 -5.97
N ASP A 201 20.04 7.28 -5.99
CA ASP A 201 20.53 6.63 -7.22
C ASP A 201 19.41 5.80 -7.89
N GLU A 202 19.24 5.91 -9.21
CA GLU A 202 18.22 5.15 -9.97
C GLU A 202 18.40 3.62 -9.85
N LYS A 203 19.60 3.13 -9.46
CA LYS A 203 19.90 1.71 -9.17
C LYS A 203 19.46 1.25 -7.79
N ILE A 204 19.02 2.18 -6.94
CA ILE A 204 18.52 1.90 -5.60
C ILE A 204 17.01 2.10 -5.62
N ILE A 205 16.29 1.09 -5.15
CA ILE A 205 14.87 1.23 -4.82
C ILE A 205 14.70 1.09 -3.32
N TYR A 206 13.57 1.58 -2.84
CA TYR A 206 13.15 1.40 -1.46
C TYR A 206 11.88 0.58 -1.48
N VAL A 207 11.86 -0.51 -0.72
CA VAL A 207 10.71 -1.41 -0.64
C VAL A 207 10.08 -1.31 0.76
N PRO A 208 8.74 -1.39 0.87
CA PRO A 208 8.07 -1.39 2.17
C PRO A 208 8.61 -2.52 3.07
N SER A 209 8.99 -2.19 4.31
CA SER A 209 9.55 -3.16 5.25
C SER A 209 8.82 -3.21 6.59
N PHE A 210 8.34 -2.07 7.09
CA PHE A 210 7.64 -2.02 8.36
C PHE A 210 6.67 -0.83 8.40
N ILE A 211 5.58 -0.98 9.14
CA ILE A 211 4.60 0.08 9.35
C ILE A 211 4.17 0.01 10.80
N LYS A 212 4.46 1.05 11.58
CA LYS A 212 4.08 1.03 13.01
C LYS A 212 2.57 1.01 13.18
N ARG A 213 1.86 1.81 12.38
CA ARG A 213 0.41 1.92 12.49
C ARG A 213 -0.22 2.33 11.16
N ILE A 214 -1.33 1.70 10.83
CA ILE A 214 -2.23 2.15 9.76
C ILE A 214 -3.60 2.31 10.38
N ARG A 215 -4.21 3.49 10.28
CA ARG A 215 -5.60 3.71 10.65
C ARG A 215 -6.42 3.85 9.38
N ILE A 216 -7.53 3.13 9.32
CA ILE A 216 -8.46 3.18 8.19
C ILE A 216 -9.83 3.50 8.77
N LEU A 217 -10.30 4.72 8.51
CA LEU A 217 -11.65 5.16 8.87
C LEU A 217 -12.62 4.87 7.72
N LYS A 218 -12.17 5.13 6.49
CA LYS A 218 -12.95 4.91 5.28
C LYS A 218 -12.03 4.62 4.09
N ILE A 219 -12.47 3.75 3.19
CA ILE A 219 -11.82 3.58 1.89
C ILE A 219 -12.19 4.79 1.01
N PRO A 220 -11.21 5.55 0.48
CA PRO A 220 -11.50 6.64 -0.45
C PRO A 220 -12.27 6.14 -1.69
N THR A 221 -13.23 6.92 -2.17
CA THR A 221 -13.97 6.65 -3.41
C THR A 221 -13.93 7.88 -4.29
N GLY A 222 -13.29 7.79 -5.46
CA GLY A 222 -13.08 8.94 -6.35
C GLY A 222 -11.81 9.71 -5.98
N LYS A 223 -11.78 11.01 -6.29
CA LYS A 223 -10.61 11.84 -6.03
C LYS A 223 -10.34 11.96 -4.51
N CYS A 224 -9.08 11.77 -4.13
CA CYS A 224 -8.59 12.03 -2.78
C CYS A 224 -7.18 12.62 -2.82
N TYR A 225 -6.69 13.09 -1.68
CA TYR A 225 -5.33 13.62 -1.56
C TYR A 225 -4.52 12.75 -0.60
N CYS A 226 -3.24 12.55 -0.90
CA CYS A 226 -2.29 11.98 0.06
C CYS A 226 -1.17 12.98 0.33
N TYR A 227 -1.10 13.43 1.58
CA TYR A 227 -0.01 14.23 2.13
C TYR A 227 0.99 13.31 2.79
N GLY A 228 2.28 13.49 2.51
CA GLY A 228 3.34 12.72 3.13
C GLY A 228 4.49 13.59 3.59
N THR A 229 5.13 13.21 4.69
CA THR A 229 6.31 13.90 5.23
C THR A 229 7.43 12.90 5.51
N THR A 230 8.66 13.39 5.51
CA THR A 230 9.83 12.65 5.95
C THR A 230 10.81 13.55 6.70
N TYR A 231 11.55 12.94 7.62
CA TYR A 231 12.66 13.59 8.34
C TYR A 231 14.03 13.17 7.77
N THR A 232 14.04 12.32 6.75
CA THR A 232 15.27 11.78 6.14
C THR A 232 15.42 12.25 4.70
N ASP A 233 16.60 12.78 4.39
CA ASP A 233 16.98 13.17 3.03
C ASP A 233 17.44 11.94 2.23
N SER A 234 16.64 11.55 1.24
CA SER A 234 16.88 10.36 0.42
C SER A 234 18.11 10.48 -0.49
N SER A 235 18.61 11.69 -0.78
CA SER A 235 19.82 11.89 -1.57
C SER A 235 21.08 11.32 -0.91
N LYS A 236 21.02 11.08 0.42
CA LYS A 236 22.08 10.44 1.20
C LYS A 236 22.08 8.92 1.11
N ASN A 237 21.14 8.33 0.36
CA ASN A 237 20.96 6.88 0.18
C ASN A 237 21.01 6.08 1.51
N PRO A 238 20.26 6.48 2.56
CA PRO A 238 20.30 5.78 3.84
C PRO A 238 19.77 4.34 3.72
N GLU A 239 20.14 3.44 4.62
CA GLU A 239 19.61 2.06 4.63
C GLU A 239 18.09 1.99 4.76
N LYS A 240 17.49 3.04 5.30
CA LYS A 240 16.08 3.12 5.65
C LYS A 240 15.57 4.55 5.51
N LEU A 241 14.38 4.67 4.95
CA LEU A 241 13.61 5.91 4.89
C LEU A 241 12.33 5.73 5.70
N VAL A 242 11.86 6.78 6.36
CA VAL A 242 10.65 6.75 7.20
C VAL A 242 9.74 7.90 6.82
N TYR A 243 8.46 7.58 6.65
CA TYR A 243 7.42 8.50 6.23
C TYR A 243 6.21 8.43 7.14
N ASP A 244 5.54 9.56 7.32
CA ASP A 244 4.15 9.60 7.80
C ASP A 244 3.27 10.03 6.62
N LEU A 245 2.18 9.30 6.38
CA LEU A 245 1.23 9.58 5.31
C LEU A 245 -0.17 9.82 5.88
N THR A 246 -0.86 10.82 5.33
CA THR A 246 -2.26 11.13 5.64
C THR A 246 -3.04 11.22 4.34
N VAL A 247 -4.08 10.41 4.21
CA VAL A 247 -5.00 10.43 3.08
C VAL A 247 -6.30 11.08 3.51
N CYS A 248 -6.81 12.01 2.72
CA CYS A 248 -8.05 12.72 2.99
C CYS A 248 -8.97 12.80 1.76
N ASP A 249 -10.27 13.00 1.99
CA ASP A 249 -11.25 13.25 0.92
C ASP A 249 -11.03 14.62 0.25
N GLU A 250 -11.87 14.95 -0.75
CA GLU A 250 -11.77 16.22 -1.48
C GLU A 250 -11.95 17.47 -0.61
N ARG A 251 -12.56 17.34 0.57
CA ARG A 251 -12.79 18.42 1.52
C ARG A 251 -11.67 18.53 2.56
N GLY A 252 -10.65 17.68 2.45
CA GLY A 252 -9.55 17.61 3.42
C GLY A 252 -9.84 16.72 4.62
N MET A 253 -10.99 16.05 4.70
CA MET A 253 -11.31 15.18 5.85
C MET A 253 -10.47 13.91 5.82
N VAL A 254 -9.71 13.65 6.88
CA VAL A 254 -8.82 12.49 6.95
C VAL A 254 -9.62 11.19 6.95
N VAL A 255 -9.22 10.24 6.10
CA VAL A 255 -9.86 8.92 5.95
C VAL A 255 -8.91 7.75 6.22
N MET A 256 -7.60 7.99 6.11
CA MET A 256 -6.58 6.98 6.38
C MET A 256 -5.27 7.65 6.80
N GLU A 257 -4.53 7.01 7.70
CA GLU A 257 -3.22 7.47 8.17
C GLU A 257 -2.25 6.29 8.21
N LEU A 258 -1.00 6.50 7.79
CA LEU A 258 0.11 5.58 8.00
C LEU A 258 1.16 6.32 8.83
N SER A 259 1.49 5.78 10.00
CA SER A 259 2.51 6.34 10.88
C SER A 259 3.76 5.47 10.91
N GLN A 260 4.93 6.10 10.82
CA GLN A 260 6.24 5.45 10.76
C GLN A 260 6.25 4.32 9.72
N PHE A 261 5.89 4.68 8.48
CA PHE A 261 6.01 3.82 7.30
C PHE A 261 7.47 3.75 6.86
N GLU A 262 8.06 2.58 6.97
CA GLU A 262 9.46 2.35 6.75
C GLU A 262 9.68 1.67 5.40
N MET A 263 10.58 2.25 4.63
CA MET A 263 11.07 1.64 3.40
C MET A 263 12.55 1.30 3.55
N LYS A 264 12.91 0.06 3.21
CA LYS A 264 14.28 -0.45 3.27
C LYS A 264 14.92 -0.40 1.89
N ARG A 265 16.20 -0.01 1.88
CA ARG A 265 17.02 0.06 0.69
C ARG A 265 17.19 -1.33 0.05
N TYR A 266 17.02 -1.40 -1.27
CA TYR A 266 17.30 -2.56 -2.11
C TYR A 266 18.10 -2.11 -3.33
N ILE A 267 19.22 -2.78 -3.59
CA ILE A 267 20.10 -2.45 -4.73
C ILE A 267 19.74 -3.37 -5.88
N ILE A 268 19.37 -2.79 -7.02
CA ILE A 268 19.02 -3.54 -8.22
C ILE A 268 20.25 -4.36 -8.68
N GLY A 269 20.07 -5.67 -8.85
CA GLY A 269 21.09 -6.57 -9.41
C GLY A 269 22.03 -7.24 -8.39
N LEU A 270 21.94 -6.90 -7.11
CA LEU A 270 22.57 -7.68 -6.04
C LEU A 270 21.52 -8.66 -5.49
N ARG A 271 21.73 -9.97 -5.72
CA ARG A 271 20.98 -11.05 -5.08
C ARG A 271 21.60 -11.40 -3.74
#